data_AF-A0A8H3E513-F1
#
_entry.id   AF-A0A8H3E513-F1
#
_cell.length_a   1.000
_cell.length_b   1.000
_cell.length_c   1.000
_cell.angle_alpha   90.00
_cell.angle_beta   90.00
_cell.angle_gamma   90.00
#
_symmetry.space_group_name_H-M   'P 1'
#
loop_
_entity.id
_entity.type
_entity.pdbx_description
1 polymer ?
#
loop_
_entity_poly.entity_id
_entity_poly.type
_entity_poly.pdbx_seq_one_letter_code
_entity_poly.pdbx_strand_id
1 'polypeptide(L)'
;MLTQPQNASETKPMKGAPGAEDGEDERFDGGTLMPYDARMSDNVSQIPYMNPMFIRYGAIIPQTDPQLYAEDWARPKPITIHVYPGRIGFNKSYDMYLDDGVSRESAPTADNLQKHFAENEAFNSGEESKVIKTPLKPDEFGDSQAGNVFWRIRFLQETAASSGEQVKRDIYAETLDYNAKFDPTKQHGPVYRLFIWGPPDRKNEFRSATVNIFTLQDPGNPVEKQVSKNYNDGKNAWIVELNIDEVRQVKHQIHLEY
;
A
#
# COMPACT_ATOMS: atom_id res chain seq x y z
N MET A 1 42.79 -46.73 -11.19
CA MET A 1 41.43 -46.75 -10.61
C MET A 1 41.20 -45.41 -9.94
N LEU A 2 40.55 -44.48 -10.62
CA LEU A 2 40.11 -43.21 -10.05
C LEU A 2 38.62 -43.37 -9.76
N THR A 3 38.26 -43.40 -8.49
CA THR A 3 36.89 -43.45 -7.99
C THR A 3 36.16 -42.16 -8.40
N GLN A 4 35.03 -42.32 -9.09
CA GLN A 4 34.11 -41.22 -9.39
C GLN A 4 33.55 -40.62 -8.09
N PRO A 5 33.36 -39.29 -8.02
CA PRO A 5 32.66 -38.70 -6.90
C PRO A 5 31.20 -39.12 -6.96
N GLN A 6 30.71 -39.60 -5.82
CA GLN A 6 29.32 -40.00 -5.62
C GLN A 6 28.39 -38.82 -5.92
N ASN A 7 27.33 -39.11 -6.68
CA ASN A 7 26.23 -38.19 -6.95
C ASN A 7 25.79 -37.50 -5.65
N ALA A 8 25.94 -36.18 -5.61
CA ALA A 8 25.23 -35.36 -4.64
C ALA A 8 23.74 -35.61 -4.85
N SER A 9 23.09 -36.24 -3.88
CA SER A 9 21.65 -36.44 -3.89
C SER A 9 21.00 -35.07 -4.11
N GLU A 10 20.14 -34.96 -5.11
CA GLU A 10 19.24 -33.83 -5.28
C GLU A 10 18.48 -33.64 -3.96
N THR A 11 18.88 -32.64 -3.19
CA THR A 11 18.11 -32.19 -2.05
C THR A 11 16.80 -31.67 -2.61
N LYS A 12 15.71 -32.41 -2.39
CA LYS A 12 14.35 -31.90 -2.60
C LYS A 12 14.25 -30.52 -1.94
N PRO A 13 13.63 -29.51 -2.61
CA PRO A 13 13.34 -28.25 -1.96
C PRO A 13 12.57 -28.54 -0.66
N MET A 14 12.98 -27.88 0.43
CA MET A 14 12.30 -28.04 1.72
C MET A 14 10.81 -27.71 1.55
N LYS A 15 9.93 -28.53 2.14
CA LYS A 15 8.54 -28.14 2.35
C LYS A 15 8.54 -26.79 3.09
N GLY A 16 7.97 -25.76 2.47
CA GLY A 16 7.98 -24.39 2.99
C GLY A 16 9.05 -23.46 2.41
N ALA A 17 9.88 -23.92 1.46
CA ALA A 17 10.63 -23.01 0.60
C ALA A 17 9.70 -22.46 -0.49
N PRO A 18 9.65 -21.14 -0.71
CA PRO A 18 8.84 -20.54 -1.78
C PRO A 18 9.24 -21.14 -3.13
N GLY A 19 8.30 -21.79 -3.82
CA GLY A 19 8.53 -22.50 -5.08
C GLY A 19 8.53 -24.03 -5.01
N ALA A 20 8.25 -24.63 -3.86
CA ALA A 20 7.79 -26.02 -3.84
C ALA A 20 6.39 -26.10 -4.48
N GLU A 21 6.23 -26.96 -5.48
CA GLU A 21 4.92 -27.41 -5.96
C GLU A 21 4.06 -27.75 -4.73
N ASP A 22 2.84 -27.22 -4.67
CA ASP A 22 1.92 -27.19 -3.53
C ASP A 22 2.00 -25.90 -2.72
N GLY A 23 1.35 -24.85 -3.24
CA GLY A 23 1.25 -23.50 -2.65
C GLY A 23 0.47 -23.44 -1.34
N GLU A 24 1.05 -23.99 -0.27
CA GLU A 24 0.60 -23.79 1.10
C GLU A 24 1.23 -22.51 1.68
N ASP A 25 0.37 -21.49 1.80
CA ASP A 25 0.33 -20.43 2.83
C ASP A 25 1.69 -19.92 3.35
N GLU A 26 2.37 -19.04 2.60
CA GLU A 26 3.62 -18.36 3.00
C GLU A 26 3.38 -17.25 4.05
N ARG A 27 2.61 -17.55 5.10
CA ARG A 27 2.43 -16.67 6.26
C ARG A 27 3.34 -17.14 7.38
N PHE A 28 4.00 -16.20 8.02
CA PHE A 28 4.89 -16.48 9.14
C PHE A 28 4.48 -15.65 10.35
N ASP A 29 4.43 -16.30 11.52
CA ASP A 29 4.14 -15.64 12.78
C ASP A 29 5.32 -14.75 13.21
N GLY A 30 5.01 -13.53 13.63
CA GLY A 30 6.00 -12.63 14.19
C GLY A 30 6.66 -13.22 15.44
N GLY A 31 7.97 -13.01 15.61
CA GLY A 31 8.73 -13.59 16.71
C GLY A 31 9.23 -15.02 16.47
N THR A 32 8.96 -15.58 15.29
CA THR A 32 9.43 -16.91 14.88
C THR A 32 10.81 -16.82 14.24
N LEU A 33 11.72 -17.74 14.61
CA LEU A 33 12.98 -17.96 13.89
C LEU A 33 12.71 -18.86 12.69
N MET A 34 13.10 -18.38 11.50
CA MET A 34 12.90 -19.10 10.25
C MET A 34 14.23 -19.31 9.53
N PRO A 35 14.62 -20.57 9.25
CA PRO A 35 15.68 -20.81 8.29
C PRO A 35 15.18 -20.44 6.87
N TYR A 36 15.98 -19.70 6.12
CA TYR A 36 15.66 -19.27 4.75
C TYR A 36 16.87 -19.53 3.84
N ASP A 37 16.65 -20.10 2.65
CA ASP A 37 17.70 -20.28 1.64
C ASP A 37 17.90 -18.98 0.85
N ALA A 38 19.03 -18.32 1.08
CA ALA A 38 19.43 -17.08 0.42
C ALA A 38 20.74 -17.23 -0.36
N ARG A 39 21.04 -18.45 -0.84
CA ARG A 39 22.28 -18.71 -1.58
C ARG A 39 22.29 -17.99 -2.92
N MET A 40 23.46 -17.54 -3.35
CA MET A 40 23.66 -17.08 -4.72
C MET A 40 23.50 -18.26 -5.68
N SER A 41 22.74 -18.07 -6.76
CA SER A 41 22.52 -19.07 -7.79
C SER A 41 22.57 -18.42 -9.17
N ASP A 42 23.08 -19.18 -10.15
CA ASP A 42 23.03 -18.87 -11.57
C ASP A 42 21.67 -19.21 -12.20
N ASN A 43 20.81 -19.94 -11.48
CA ASN A 43 19.44 -20.20 -11.90
C ASN A 43 18.56 -18.96 -11.70
N VAL A 44 18.03 -18.44 -12.81
CA VAL A 44 17.15 -17.25 -12.83
C VAL A 44 15.94 -17.39 -11.90
N SER A 45 15.39 -18.60 -11.75
CA SER A 45 14.24 -18.81 -10.85
C SER A 45 14.58 -18.62 -9.37
N GLN A 46 15.87 -18.63 -9.01
CA GLN A 46 16.35 -18.44 -7.64
C GLN A 46 16.63 -16.97 -7.30
N ILE A 47 16.71 -16.08 -8.30
CA ILE A 47 17.04 -14.66 -8.10
C ILE A 47 16.11 -13.97 -7.09
N PRO A 48 14.77 -14.18 -7.10
CA PRO A 48 13.89 -13.57 -6.11
C PRO A 48 14.17 -13.98 -4.66
N TYR A 49 14.85 -15.10 -4.44
CA TYR A 49 15.11 -15.69 -3.11
C TYR A 49 16.51 -15.38 -2.58
N MET A 50 17.42 -14.85 -3.42
CA MET A 50 18.77 -14.46 -2.99
C MET A 50 18.76 -13.35 -1.94
N ASN A 51 17.77 -12.46 -1.99
CA ASN A 51 17.58 -11.37 -1.04
C ASN A 51 16.18 -11.51 -0.42
N PRO A 52 16.03 -12.28 0.67
CA PRO A 52 14.73 -12.46 1.31
C PRO A 52 14.13 -11.10 1.71
N MET A 53 12.94 -10.83 1.20
CA MET A 53 12.14 -9.67 1.58
C MET A 53 10.80 -10.14 2.12
N PHE A 54 10.37 -9.57 3.23
CA PHE A 54 9.11 -9.91 3.89
C PHE A 54 8.23 -8.67 3.95
N ILE A 55 6.92 -8.87 3.74
CA ILE A 55 5.93 -7.81 3.83
C ILE A 55 5.08 -8.05 5.07
N ARG A 56 4.98 -7.03 5.93
CA ARG A 56 4.16 -7.12 7.12
C ARG A 56 2.68 -7.19 6.75
N TYR A 57 1.94 -8.06 7.42
CA TYR A 57 0.49 -8.14 7.27
C TYR A 57 -0.18 -6.78 7.53
N GLY A 58 -1.07 -6.37 6.63
CA GLY A 58 -1.74 -5.08 6.61
C GLY A 58 -0.91 -3.93 6.03
N ALA A 59 0.26 -4.19 5.45
CA ALA A 59 1.05 -3.16 4.80
C ALA A 59 0.30 -2.55 3.60
N ILE A 60 0.49 -1.25 3.42
CA ILE A 60 0.08 -0.50 2.23
C ILE A 60 1.35 0.09 1.64
N ILE A 61 1.68 -0.27 0.41
CA ILE A 61 2.98 0.06 -0.22
C ILE A 61 2.73 0.66 -1.60
N PRO A 62 3.00 1.96 -1.82
CA PRO A 62 3.04 2.53 -3.15
C PRO A 62 4.30 2.08 -3.89
N GLN A 63 4.17 1.80 -5.18
CA GLN A 63 5.26 1.47 -6.09
C GLN A 63 5.02 2.15 -7.44
N THR A 64 6.10 2.53 -8.11
CA THR A 64 6.09 2.99 -9.50
C THR A 64 6.72 1.93 -10.40
N ASP A 65 6.42 2.00 -11.69
CA ASP A 65 7.04 1.10 -12.67
C ASP A 65 8.57 1.30 -12.74
N PRO A 66 9.35 0.23 -13.04
CA PRO A 66 10.79 0.33 -13.21
C PRO A 66 11.21 1.43 -14.20
N GLN A 67 12.26 2.17 -13.83
CA GLN A 67 12.80 3.28 -14.60
C GLN A 67 14.32 3.33 -14.52
N LEU A 68 14.94 3.99 -15.52
CA LEU A 68 16.40 4.13 -15.57
C LEU A 68 16.92 5.12 -14.52
N TYR A 69 16.15 6.17 -14.23
CA TYR A 69 16.44 7.20 -13.22
C TYR A 69 15.15 7.84 -12.71
N ALA A 70 15.23 8.56 -11.59
CA ALA A 70 14.06 9.08 -10.85
C ALA A 70 13.16 10.02 -11.68
N GLU A 71 13.79 10.86 -12.49
CA GLU A 71 13.16 11.97 -13.24
C GLU A 71 12.88 11.61 -14.71
N ASP A 72 12.70 10.33 -15.03
CA ASP A 72 12.34 9.90 -16.40
C ASP A 72 10.86 10.22 -16.71
N TRP A 73 10.59 11.51 -16.93
CA TRP A 73 9.26 12.07 -17.21
C TRP A 73 8.82 11.91 -18.66
N ALA A 74 9.54 11.13 -19.48
CA ALA A 74 9.20 10.93 -20.90
C ALA A 74 7.79 10.34 -21.09
N ARG A 75 7.28 9.63 -20.08
CA ARG A 75 5.90 9.16 -19.99
C ARG A 75 5.44 9.17 -18.54
N PRO A 76 4.17 9.51 -18.26
CA PRO A 76 3.63 9.41 -16.91
C PRO A 76 3.74 7.97 -16.39
N LYS A 77 4.08 7.82 -15.11
CA LYS A 77 4.31 6.53 -14.45
C LYS A 77 3.24 6.28 -13.38
N PRO A 78 2.18 5.50 -13.68
CA PRO A 78 1.12 5.18 -12.73
C PRO A 78 1.67 4.66 -11.41
N ILE A 79 1.16 5.22 -10.31
CA ILE A 79 1.44 4.71 -8.97
C ILE A 79 0.54 3.51 -8.73
N THR A 80 1.16 2.37 -8.44
CA THR A 80 0.48 1.16 -7.99
C THR A 80 0.52 1.09 -6.47
N ILE A 81 -0.65 1.03 -5.83
CA ILE A 81 -0.80 0.93 -4.38
C ILE A 81 -1.08 -0.53 -4.03
N HIS A 82 -0.10 -1.22 -3.45
CA HIS A 82 -0.25 -2.59 -2.97
C HIS A 82 -0.86 -2.57 -1.58
N VAL A 83 -2.08 -3.11 -1.44
CA VAL A 83 -2.81 -3.21 -0.17
C VAL A 83 -2.84 -4.68 0.26
N TYR A 84 -2.01 -5.04 1.23
CA TYR A 84 -1.92 -6.41 1.75
C TYR A 84 -3.00 -6.68 2.81
N PRO A 85 -3.51 -7.93 2.92
CA PRO A 85 -4.55 -8.29 3.87
C PRO A 85 -4.22 -7.83 5.30
N GLY A 86 -5.20 -7.26 6.01
CA GLY A 86 -5.08 -6.79 7.38
C GLY A 86 -5.65 -7.78 8.40
N ARG A 87 -5.24 -7.65 9.66
CA ARG A 87 -5.86 -8.42 10.76
C ARG A 87 -7.20 -7.78 11.11
N ILE A 88 -8.18 -8.62 11.45
CA ILE A 88 -9.49 -8.16 11.93
C ILE A 88 -9.30 -7.25 13.15
N GLY A 89 -9.97 -6.10 13.16
CA GLY A 89 -9.92 -5.12 14.24
C GLY A 89 -8.67 -4.25 14.27
N PHE A 90 -7.77 -4.37 13.29
CA PHE A 90 -6.57 -3.54 13.20
C PHE A 90 -6.58 -2.68 11.94
N ASN A 91 -6.79 -1.39 12.13
CA ASN A 91 -6.71 -0.41 11.06
C ASN A 91 -5.25 -0.15 10.67
N LYS A 92 -5.01 0.02 9.37
CA LYS A 92 -3.69 0.33 8.81
C LYS A 92 -3.81 1.44 7.78
N SER A 93 -2.96 2.45 7.90
CA SER A 93 -2.92 3.57 6.97
C SER A 93 -1.53 3.80 6.42
N TYR A 94 -1.48 4.46 5.28
CA TYR A 94 -0.28 5.00 4.68
C TYR A 94 -0.59 6.37 4.10
N ASP A 95 0.17 7.38 4.52
CA ASP A 95 0.12 8.72 3.96
C ASP A 95 1.21 8.82 2.90
N MET A 96 0.80 8.96 1.64
CA MET A 96 1.68 9.17 0.51
C MET A 96 1.81 10.67 0.24
N TYR A 97 3.05 11.12 0.07
CA TYR A 97 3.41 12.49 -0.25
C TYR A 97 4.02 12.52 -1.66
N LEU A 98 3.52 13.40 -2.50
CA LEU A 98 4.00 13.63 -3.86
C LEU A 98 4.36 15.10 -4.03
N ASP A 99 5.53 15.39 -4.57
CA ASP A 99 6.01 16.73 -4.84
C ASP A 99 6.87 16.75 -6.10
N ASP A 100 7.58 17.84 -6.37
CA ASP A 100 8.49 17.93 -7.51
C ASP A 100 9.88 17.32 -7.26
N GLY A 101 10.16 16.90 -6.01
CA GLY A 101 11.43 16.32 -5.57
C GLY A 101 12.64 17.25 -5.58
N VAL A 102 12.48 18.53 -5.96
CA VAL A 102 13.62 19.43 -6.24
C VAL A 102 13.48 20.82 -5.62
N SER A 103 12.26 21.32 -5.46
CA SER A 103 12.03 22.68 -4.99
C SER A 103 12.03 22.75 -3.46
N ARG A 104 12.40 23.93 -2.96
CA ARG A 104 12.25 24.25 -1.54
C ARG A 104 10.82 24.61 -1.18
N GLU A 105 10.00 25.01 -2.16
CA GLU A 105 8.58 25.30 -1.91
C GLU A 105 7.76 24.06 -1.56
N SER A 106 8.23 22.87 -1.92
CA SER A 106 7.65 21.59 -1.50
C SER A 106 7.84 21.29 -0.01
N ALA A 107 8.77 21.95 0.68
CA ALA A 107 8.96 21.74 2.11
C ALA A 107 7.69 22.12 2.90
N PRO A 108 7.34 21.34 3.94
CA PRO A 108 6.20 21.64 4.79
C PRO A 108 6.48 22.85 5.69
N THR A 109 5.47 23.68 5.92
CA THR A 109 5.54 24.79 6.89
C THR A 109 5.34 24.28 8.32
N ALA A 110 5.73 25.07 9.32
CA ALA A 110 5.53 24.73 10.73
C ALA A 110 4.06 24.44 11.06
N ASP A 111 3.14 25.26 10.54
CA ASP A 111 1.69 25.06 10.69
C ASP A 111 1.22 23.73 10.10
N ASN A 112 1.72 23.37 8.92
CA ASN A 112 1.38 22.10 8.27
C ASN A 112 1.88 20.90 9.09
N LEU A 113 3.11 20.96 9.61
CA LEU A 113 3.65 19.93 10.49
C LEU A 113 2.83 19.80 11.78
N GLN A 114 2.40 20.92 12.38
CA GLN A 114 1.56 20.89 13.56
C GLN A 114 0.21 20.23 13.29
N LYS A 115 -0.43 20.56 12.15
CA LYS A 115 -1.66 19.91 11.69
C LYS A 115 -1.44 18.40 11.51
N HIS A 116 -0.36 18.00 10.85
CA HIS A 116 -0.02 16.59 10.65
C HIS A 116 0.13 15.82 11.98
N PHE A 117 0.82 16.40 12.97
CA PHE A 117 0.94 15.77 14.28
C PHE A 117 -0.40 15.61 14.99
N ALA A 118 -1.27 16.62 14.93
CA ALA A 118 -2.60 16.57 15.55
C ALA A 118 -3.48 15.49 14.89
N GLU A 119 -3.47 15.41 13.56
CA GLU A 119 -4.22 14.39 12.80
C GLU A 119 -3.76 12.98 13.11
N ASN A 120 -2.44 12.75 13.20
CA ASN A 120 -1.91 11.43 13.52
C ASN A 120 -2.22 11.02 14.96
N GLU A 121 -2.23 11.96 15.90
CA GLU A 121 -2.64 11.67 17.28
C GLU A 121 -4.12 11.32 17.34
N ALA A 122 -5.00 12.11 16.71
CA ALA A 122 -6.43 11.82 16.65
C ALA A 122 -6.71 10.46 16.00
N PHE A 123 -5.98 10.12 14.93
CA PHE A 123 -6.10 8.84 14.24
C PHE A 123 -5.66 7.65 15.12
N ASN A 124 -4.60 7.81 15.92
CA ASN A 124 -4.05 6.72 16.74
C ASN A 124 -4.75 6.56 18.10
N SER A 125 -5.29 7.63 18.68
CA SER A 125 -5.90 7.61 20.02
C SER A 125 -7.41 7.31 20.00
N GLY A 126 -8.07 7.42 18.86
CA GLY A 126 -9.52 7.19 18.74
C GLY A 126 -10.39 8.24 19.44
N GLU A 127 -9.78 9.29 20.00
CA GLU A 127 -10.44 10.46 20.57
C GLU A 127 -9.83 11.74 19.97
N GLU A 128 -10.63 12.82 19.88
CA GLU A 128 -10.09 14.16 19.66
C GLU A 128 -9.15 14.51 20.84
N SER A 129 -7.87 14.17 20.68
CA SER A 129 -6.88 14.40 21.71
C SER A 129 -6.80 15.90 21.99
N LYS A 130 -6.90 16.28 23.27
CA LYS A 130 -6.63 17.64 23.75
C LYS A 130 -5.17 17.95 23.51
N VAL A 131 -4.85 18.49 22.34
CA VAL A 131 -3.51 18.94 21.99
C VAL A 131 -3.12 20.09 22.92
N ILE A 132 -2.31 19.81 23.94
CA ILE A 132 -1.42 20.82 24.52
C ILE A 132 -0.05 20.57 23.92
N LYS A 133 0.17 21.08 22.71
CA LYS A 133 1.50 21.27 22.13
C LYS A 133 1.66 22.77 21.93
N THR A 134 2.70 23.34 22.52
CA THR A 134 3.12 24.70 22.23
C THR A 134 3.14 24.85 20.71
N PRO A 135 2.41 25.81 20.11
CA PRO A 135 2.39 25.96 18.67
C PRO A 135 3.81 26.14 18.15
N LEU A 136 4.12 25.42 17.07
CA LEU A 136 5.42 25.57 16.42
C LEU A 136 5.53 27.00 15.92
N LYS A 137 6.68 27.64 16.10
CA LYS A 137 6.86 29.00 15.56
C LYS A 137 6.87 28.92 14.03
N PRO A 138 6.29 29.91 13.32
CA PRO A 138 6.25 29.91 11.85
C PRO A 138 7.63 29.75 11.18
N ASP A 139 8.70 30.13 11.88
CA ASP A 139 10.10 30.07 11.44
C ASP A 139 10.93 29.00 12.16
N GLU A 140 10.31 28.10 12.94
CA GLU A 140 11.02 27.13 13.78
C GLU A 140 11.96 26.20 12.99
N PHE A 141 11.65 25.98 11.71
CA PHE A 141 12.46 25.17 10.79
C PHE A 141 13.33 25.99 9.84
N GLY A 142 13.30 27.33 9.92
CA GLY A 142 14.22 28.22 9.22
C GLY A 142 14.11 28.29 7.69
N ASP A 143 13.20 27.55 7.05
CA ASP A 143 13.00 27.61 5.61
C ASP A 143 11.94 28.63 5.21
N SER A 144 12.38 29.86 4.94
CA SER A 144 11.54 30.94 4.41
C SER A 144 10.93 30.66 3.03
N GLN A 145 11.39 29.63 2.33
CA GLN A 145 10.87 29.21 1.02
C GLN A 145 9.86 28.07 1.11
N ALA A 146 9.69 27.45 2.29
CA ALA A 146 8.70 26.39 2.49
C ALA A 146 7.28 26.90 2.17
N GLY A 147 6.57 26.15 1.32
CA GLY A 147 5.30 26.60 0.74
C GLY A 147 4.20 25.54 0.76
N ASN A 148 4.44 24.36 1.35
CA ASN A 148 3.54 23.21 1.28
C ASN A 148 3.14 22.87 -0.17
N VAL A 149 4.08 22.95 -1.13
CA VAL A 149 3.82 22.62 -2.53
C VAL A 149 3.98 21.12 -2.74
N PHE A 150 3.00 20.38 -2.24
CA PHE A 150 2.92 18.92 -2.36
C PHE A 150 1.46 18.46 -2.40
N TRP A 151 1.27 17.17 -2.69
CA TRP A 151 0.01 16.46 -2.59
C TRP A 151 0.13 15.34 -1.57
N ARG A 152 -0.77 15.30 -0.59
CA ARG A 152 -0.83 14.27 0.45
C ARG A 152 -2.13 13.50 0.35
N ILE A 153 -2.01 12.19 0.21
CA ILE A 153 -3.13 11.26 0.13
C ILE A 153 -2.97 10.16 1.16
N ARG A 154 -4.05 9.85 1.86
CA ARG A 154 -4.13 8.75 2.82
C ARG A 154 -4.85 7.57 2.19
N PHE A 155 -4.20 6.42 2.25
CA PHE A 155 -4.84 5.13 2.06
C PHE A 155 -5.06 4.50 3.43
N LEU A 156 -6.28 4.06 3.70
CA LEU A 156 -6.66 3.41 4.95
C LEU A 156 -7.27 2.06 4.63
N GLN A 157 -6.95 1.05 5.42
CA GLN A 157 -7.60 -0.24 5.40
C GLN A 157 -8.21 -0.55 6.76
N GLU A 158 -9.44 -1.03 6.72
CA GLU A 158 -10.16 -1.58 7.85
C GLU A 158 -10.58 -3.02 7.51
N THR A 159 -10.51 -3.92 8.48
CA THR A 159 -10.91 -5.31 8.29
C THR A 159 -11.72 -5.74 9.50
N ALA A 160 -12.93 -6.22 9.25
CA ALA A 160 -13.89 -6.60 10.27
C ALA A 160 -14.46 -7.99 9.98
N ALA A 161 -14.83 -8.70 11.04
CA ALA A 161 -15.72 -9.85 10.89
C ALA A 161 -17.13 -9.33 10.53
N SER A 162 -17.77 -9.95 9.55
CA SER A 162 -19.19 -9.77 9.25
C SER A 162 -20.00 -10.87 9.97
N SER A 163 -21.32 -10.87 9.84
CA SER A 163 -22.15 -11.94 10.41
C SER A 163 -21.79 -13.30 9.77
N GLY A 164 -21.46 -14.30 10.59
CA GLY A 164 -20.99 -15.61 10.10
C GLY A 164 -19.46 -15.68 9.96
N GLU A 165 -18.96 -16.48 9.01
CA GLU A 165 -17.52 -16.58 8.68
C GLU A 165 -17.05 -15.53 7.65
N GLN A 166 -17.97 -14.67 7.18
CA GLN A 166 -17.68 -13.61 6.21
C GLN A 166 -16.76 -12.53 6.80
N VAL A 167 -15.86 -12.01 5.97
CA VAL A 167 -14.99 -10.89 6.28
C VAL A 167 -15.35 -9.70 5.40
N LYS A 168 -15.48 -8.56 6.08
CA LYS A 168 -15.62 -7.25 5.47
C LYS A 168 -14.26 -6.56 5.46
N ARG A 169 -13.87 -6.03 4.32
CA ARG A 169 -12.65 -5.25 4.16
C ARG A 169 -12.96 -3.96 3.42
N ASP A 170 -12.70 -2.84 4.08
CA ASP A 170 -12.86 -1.51 3.51
C ASP A 170 -11.51 -0.88 3.27
N ILE A 171 -11.34 -0.28 2.09
CA ILE A 171 -10.16 0.48 1.72
C ILE A 171 -10.59 1.87 1.32
N TYR A 172 -10.05 2.87 2.00
CA TYR A 172 -10.35 4.27 1.75
C TYR A 172 -9.17 4.96 1.07
N ALA A 173 -9.48 5.87 0.15
CA ALA A 173 -8.53 6.79 -0.46
C ALA A 173 -9.06 8.22 -0.29
N GLU A 174 -8.25 9.10 0.30
CA GLU A 174 -8.66 10.46 0.66
C GLU A 174 -7.49 11.43 0.53
N THR A 175 -7.69 12.54 -0.18
CA THR A 175 -6.70 13.62 -0.23
C THR A 175 -6.81 14.46 1.04
N LEU A 176 -5.72 14.56 1.79
CA LEU A 176 -5.67 15.30 3.06
C LEU A 176 -5.19 16.74 2.86
N ASP A 177 -4.20 16.93 1.99
CA ASP A 177 -3.63 18.23 1.65
C ASP A 177 -3.28 18.25 0.16
N TYR A 178 -3.49 19.37 -0.51
CA TYR A 178 -3.04 19.57 -1.88
C TYR A 178 -2.71 21.04 -2.14
N ASN A 179 -1.79 21.28 -3.07
CA ASN A 179 -1.44 22.60 -3.54
C ASN A 179 -1.67 22.70 -5.05
N ALA A 180 -2.42 23.70 -5.50
CA ALA A 180 -2.75 23.87 -6.93
C ALA A 180 -1.53 24.09 -7.84
N LYS A 181 -0.38 24.48 -7.29
CA LYS A 181 0.88 24.59 -8.04
C LYS A 181 1.47 23.22 -8.41
N PHE A 182 1.10 22.16 -7.71
CA PHE A 182 1.58 20.82 -7.95
C PHE A 182 0.44 19.92 -8.48
N ASP A 183 0.70 19.27 -9.61
CA ASP A 183 -0.24 18.37 -10.27
C ASP A 183 0.42 17.01 -10.48
N PRO A 184 0.11 16.00 -9.63
CA PRO A 184 0.73 14.69 -9.72
C PRO A 184 0.36 13.96 -11.01
N THR A 185 -0.72 14.35 -11.70
CA THR A 185 -1.16 13.66 -12.92
C THR A 185 -0.18 13.83 -14.08
N LYS A 186 0.61 14.90 -14.07
CA LYS A 186 1.67 15.15 -15.06
C LYS A 186 2.81 14.14 -14.95
N GLN A 187 3.10 13.72 -13.72
CA GLN A 187 4.21 12.81 -13.39
C GLN A 187 3.76 11.35 -13.36
N HIS A 188 2.56 11.11 -12.82
CA HIS A 188 2.08 9.77 -12.50
C HIS A 188 0.89 9.32 -13.33
N GLY A 189 0.35 10.18 -14.19
CA GLY A 189 -0.84 9.88 -14.98
C GLY A 189 -2.12 10.04 -14.16
N PRO A 190 -3.29 9.74 -14.74
CA PRO A 190 -4.57 10.18 -14.19
C PRO A 190 -5.15 9.26 -13.10
N VAL A 191 -4.49 8.13 -12.79
CA VAL A 191 -5.08 7.09 -11.93
C VAL A 191 -4.12 6.59 -10.86
N TYR A 192 -4.68 6.30 -9.68
CA TYR A 192 -4.09 5.39 -8.71
C TYR A 192 -4.57 3.97 -9.04
N ARG A 193 -3.63 3.02 -9.21
CA ARG A 193 -3.96 1.61 -9.42
C ARG A 193 -3.79 0.84 -8.12
N LEU A 194 -4.88 0.37 -7.53
CA LEU A 194 -4.86 -0.37 -6.28
C LEU A 194 -4.79 -1.87 -6.57
N PHE A 195 -3.75 -2.53 -6.05
CA PHE A 195 -3.62 -3.98 -5.99
C PHE A 195 -4.03 -4.45 -4.60
N ILE A 196 -5.25 -4.95 -4.50
CA ILE A 196 -5.84 -5.40 -3.25
C ILE A 196 -5.61 -6.92 -3.16
N TRP A 197 -4.54 -7.30 -2.47
CA TRP A 197 -4.11 -8.69 -2.33
C TRP A 197 -5.07 -9.46 -1.42
N GLY A 198 -5.43 -10.67 -1.79
CA GLY A 198 -6.28 -11.58 -1.01
C GLY A 198 -5.51 -12.31 0.08
N PRO A 199 -6.18 -12.76 1.15
CA PRO A 199 -5.60 -13.72 2.09
C PRO A 199 -5.29 -15.03 1.33
N PRO A 200 -4.09 -15.63 1.48
CA PRO A 200 -3.78 -16.88 0.78
C PRO A 200 -4.69 -18.04 1.19
N ASP A 201 -5.04 -18.13 2.47
CA ASP A 201 -5.94 -19.13 3.06
C ASP A 201 -7.41 -18.98 2.64
N ARG A 202 -7.81 -17.79 2.21
CA ARG A 202 -9.19 -17.49 1.78
C ARG A 202 -9.26 -17.12 0.30
N LYS A 203 -8.33 -17.63 -0.52
CA LYS A 203 -8.23 -17.29 -1.96
C LYS A 203 -9.54 -17.46 -2.73
N ASN A 204 -10.24 -18.58 -2.53
CA ASN A 204 -11.46 -18.88 -3.29
C ASN A 204 -12.61 -17.95 -2.91
N GLU A 205 -12.79 -17.69 -1.62
CA GLU A 205 -13.80 -16.75 -1.10
C GLU A 205 -13.50 -15.33 -1.59
N PHE A 206 -12.24 -14.89 -1.45
CA PHE A 206 -11.78 -13.58 -1.89
C PHE A 206 -11.92 -13.37 -3.40
N ARG A 207 -11.70 -14.41 -4.21
CA ARG A 207 -11.96 -14.40 -5.66
C ARG A 207 -13.42 -14.12 -5.99
N SER A 208 -14.34 -14.67 -5.20
CA SER A 208 -15.78 -14.46 -5.33
C SER A 208 -16.29 -13.23 -4.57
N ALA A 209 -15.40 -12.40 -4.02
CA ALA A 209 -15.79 -11.24 -3.21
C ALA A 209 -16.75 -10.33 -3.98
N THR A 210 -17.77 -9.83 -3.29
CA THR A 210 -18.55 -8.69 -3.79
C THR A 210 -17.72 -7.44 -3.56
N VAL A 211 -17.35 -6.75 -4.65
CA VAL A 211 -16.53 -5.54 -4.60
C VAL A 211 -17.34 -4.34 -5.04
N ASN A 212 -17.64 -3.41 -4.14
CA ASN A 212 -18.39 -2.19 -4.43
C ASN A 212 -17.50 -0.97 -4.18
N ILE A 213 -17.62 0.05 -5.02
CA ILE A 213 -16.86 1.29 -4.86
C ILE A 213 -17.87 2.42 -4.61
N PHE A 214 -17.64 3.21 -3.57
CA PHE A 214 -18.49 4.31 -3.16
C PHE A 214 -17.71 5.62 -3.12
N THR A 215 -18.37 6.72 -3.44
CA THR A 215 -17.92 8.07 -3.08
C THR A 215 -18.66 8.55 -1.85
N LEU A 216 -17.90 9.06 -0.88
CA LEU A 216 -18.41 9.54 0.41
C LEU A 216 -18.38 11.08 0.42
N GLN A 217 -19.33 11.70 -0.29
CA GLN A 217 -19.55 13.16 -0.24
C GLN A 217 -20.37 13.57 1.00
N ASP A 218 -21.36 12.75 1.34
CA ASP A 218 -22.20 12.87 2.53
C ASP A 218 -22.12 11.54 3.29
N PRO A 219 -21.65 11.51 4.56
CA PRO A 219 -21.53 10.28 5.35
C PRO A 219 -22.82 9.45 5.43
N GLY A 220 -23.98 10.08 5.25
CA GLY A 220 -25.28 9.40 5.28
C GLY A 220 -25.76 8.84 3.94
N ASN A 221 -25.10 9.15 2.82
CA ASN A 221 -25.59 8.79 1.49
C ASN A 221 -24.43 8.41 0.54
N PRO A 222 -23.79 7.24 0.74
CA PRO A 222 -22.75 6.76 -0.16
C PRO A 222 -23.32 6.53 -1.56
N VAL A 223 -22.66 7.11 -2.58
CA VAL A 223 -23.05 6.92 -3.98
C VAL A 223 -22.17 5.84 -4.59
N GLU A 224 -22.78 4.74 -5.05
CA GLU A 224 -22.05 3.68 -5.74
C GLU A 224 -21.53 4.19 -7.08
N LYS A 225 -20.27 3.83 -7.37
CA LYS A 225 -19.56 4.24 -8.55
C LYS A 225 -19.18 3.05 -9.42
N GLN A 226 -19.49 3.16 -10.71
CA GLN A 226 -18.97 2.23 -11.70
C GLN A 226 -17.51 2.57 -11.98
N VAL A 227 -16.62 1.76 -11.42
CA VAL A 227 -15.17 1.86 -11.59
C VAL A 227 -14.65 0.55 -12.19
N SER A 228 -13.62 0.64 -13.03
CA SER A 228 -12.93 -0.54 -13.54
C SER A 228 -12.39 -1.38 -12.38
N LYS A 229 -12.85 -2.63 -12.29
CA LYS A 229 -12.40 -3.63 -11.32
C LYS A 229 -12.21 -4.96 -12.03
N ASN A 230 -11.09 -5.63 -11.76
CA ASN A 230 -10.80 -6.94 -12.32
C ASN A 230 -10.06 -7.80 -11.29
N TYR A 231 -10.39 -9.08 -11.22
CA TYR A 231 -9.65 -10.03 -10.40
C TYR A 231 -8.53 -10.69 -11.21
N ASN A 232 -7.32 -10.73 -10.64
CA ASN A 232 -6.17 -11.40 -11.23
C ASN A 232 -5.89 -12.72 -10.50
N ASP A 233 -6.26 -13.84 -11.13
CA ASP A 233 -6.11 -15.20 -10.57
C ASP A 233 -4.65 -15.57 -10.24
N GLY A 234 -3.71 -15.14 -11.09
CA GLY A 234 -2.28 -15.43 -10.93
C GLY A 234 -1.65 -14.67 -9.76
N LYS A 235 -2.25 -13.55 -9.35
CA LYS A 235 -1.78 -12.72 -8.23
C LYS A 235 -2.65 -12.82 -6.98
N ASN A 236 -3.79 -13.52 -7.03
CA ASN A 236 -4.80 -13.49 -5.96
C ASN A 236 -5.12 -12.03 -5.54
N ALA A 237 -5.44 -11.15 -6.50
CA ALA A 237 -5.62 -9.74 -6.21
C ALA A 237 -6.75 -9.12 -7.03
N TRP A 238 -7.53 -8.26 -6.38
CA TRP A 238 -8.42 -7.32 -7.07
C TRP A 238 -7.62 -6.10 -7.51
N ILE A 239 -7.80 -5.70 -8.76
CA ILE A 239 -7.21 -4.49 -9.34
C ILE A 239 -8.32 -3.47 -9.51
N VAL A 240 -8.18 -2.31 -8.88
CA VAL A 240 -9.13 -1.19 -8.96
C VAL A 240 -8.39 0.07 -9.38
N GLU A 241 -8.92 0.85 -10.31
CA GLU A 241 -8.31 2.11 -10.76
C GLU A 241 -9.14 3.30 -10.31
N LEU A 242 -8.59 4.18 -9.47
CA LEU A 242 -9.25 5.40 -9.00
C LEU A 242 -8.66 6.61 -9.72
N ASN A 243 -9.50 7.51 -10.24
CA ASN A 243 -9.02 8.75 -10.85
C ASN A 243 -8.49 9.72 -9.78
N ILE A 244 -7.30 10.28 -10.00
CA ILE A 244 -6.62 11.15 -9.04
C ILE A 244 -7.40 12.44 -8.78
N ASP A 245 -7.96 13.07 -9.82
CA ASP A 245 -8.74 14.30 -9.67
C ASP A 245 -10.03 14.08 -8.90
N GLU A 246 -10.64 12.90 -9.02
CA GLU A 246 -11.82 12.54 -8.25
C GLU A 246 -11.47 12.29 -6.78
N VAL A 247 -10.38 11.57 -6.51
CA VAL A 247 -9.86 11.34 -5.15
C VAL A 247 -9.43 12.65 -4.47
N ARG A 248 -9.08 13.69 -5.24
CA ARG A 248 -8.88 15.05 -4.73
C ARG A 248 -10.16 15.63 -4.13
N GLN A 249 -11.30 15.38 -4.76
CA GLN A 249 -12.57 16.04 -4.45
C GLN A 249 -13.35 15.30 -3.36
N VAL A 250 -13.29 13.97 -3.37
CA VAL A 250 -14.14 13.15 -2.52
C VAL A 250 -13.38 11.93 -1.99
N LYS A 251 -13.73 11.52 -0.77
CA LYS A 251 -13.27 10.27 -0.21
C LYS A 251 -13.89 9.10 -0.96
N HIS A 252 -13.06 8.14 -1.34
CA HIS A 252 -13.51 6.90 -1.97
C HIS A 252 -13.41 5.74 -0.98
N GLN A 253 -14.38 4.84 -1.01
CA GLN A 253 -14.39 3.58 -0.26
C GLN A 253 -14.51 2.41 -1.24
N ILE A 254 -13.58 1.48 -1.19
CA ILE A 254 -13.65 0.19 -1.85
C ILE A 254 -14.03 -0.82 -0.79
N HIS A 255 -15.24 -1.34 -0.90
CA HIS A 255 -15.84 -2.30 0.01
C HIS A 255 -15.75 -3.71 -0.58
N LEU A 256 -15.16 -4.64 0.15
CA LEU A 256 -15.07 -6.05 -0.20
C LEU A 256 -15.74 -6.90 0.87
N GLU A 257 -16.58 -7.84 0.47
CA GLU A 257 -17.20 -8.84 1.34
C GLU A 257 -16.98 -10.24 0.75
N TYR A 258 -16.38 -11.14 1.55
CA TYR A 258 -16.01 -12.51 1.17
C TYR A 258 -15.97 -13.51 2.33
#